data_AF-A0A511KIH6-F1
#
_entry.id   AF-A0A511KIH6-F1
#
_cell.length_a   1.000
_cell.length_b   1.000
_cell.length_c   1.000
_cell.angle_alpha   90.00
_cell.angle_beta   90.00
_cell.angle_gamma   90.00
#
_symmetry.space_group_name_H-M   'P 1'
#
loop_
_entity.id
_entity.type
_entity.pdbx_description
1 polymer ?
#
loop_
_entity_poly.entity_id
_entity_poly.type
_entity_poly.pdbx_seq_one_letter_code
_entity_poly.pdbx_strand_id
1 'polypeptide(L)'
;MRNPQLRHDVVFDPNLMFRPNYDGERGERKRLATEQYWLAVTREVLLGCRCAAFRGNALLPCICMSFDNAKSCADFSSRLPSRIFQLIVELRDIMSTLLSGAPPQNSPTPPPVATFDATCASTTSSPASTADAREAVAEMLDPDHLAQQISHGVADIPTLARFLGATLKMHCAPMRDEIVDAMVKATCEGEGIVKGLRLCFEILELMKLDIANHQLRSLRPYLVSTALEFERRFFQSSTARRRRPLKAFEHISAWLESSANGLQVESATPRQVGPGDVEQVVAHGLLDLIFSPSGPSSPPITSLASLPETVLLDSYRLKAFHADSTDLTVMYLLSMLFKQLAVPAHPSTEDMERLCKELWIIMTTCTGSPLSLVGPAASVIGIPQGPPGHGISKLSSDAWRSGMQDVLLQLASRAKQISNGDASSLSPAPLPDADTLKLVTSYFQHNVQADAKLFQLLQKRLRETLELAIEEELAKEKERGPLAFIGWWQSSREPGTMTAGSARRGSVVANNKNGARLGAELMASSTPARGHKRSLGDRDQDVGCASSPDHAVAEKRQRTESALSSANSPRSPFEAALLRNGLTALSKEVRLLAGRIAKVASFNISVYRPLYEAILVRLPPSSSAPGA
;
A
#
# COMPACT_ATOMS: atom_id res chain seq x y z
N MET A 1 17.89 -10.57 9.24
CA MET A 1 17.39 -9.96 7.98
C MET A 1 18.43 -8.98 7.41
N ARG A 2 18.96 -9.21 6.20
CA ARG A 2 20.05 -8.42 5.57
C ARG A 2 19.59 -7.43 4.49
N ASN A 3 18.34 -7.52 4.05
CA ASN A 3 17.80 -6.64 3.00
C ASN A 3 17.60 -5.22 3.57
N PRO A 4 18.31 -4.19 3.07
CA PRO A 4 18.23 -2.82 3.57
C PRO A 4 16.89 -2.17 3.26
N GLN A 5 16.33 -2.40 2.05
CA GLN A 5 15.04 -1.84 1.64
C GLN A 5 13.92 -2.34 2.55
N LEU A 6 13.87 -3.65 2.81
CA LEU A 6 12.84 -4.23 3.69
C LEU A 6 12.94 -3.67 5.12
N ARG A 7 14.15 -3.48 5.66
CA ARG A 7 14.32 -2.87 6.99
C ARG A 7 13.88 -1.41 7.03
N HIS A 8 14.22 -0.66 5.99
CA HIS A 8 13.81 0.72 5.83
C HIS A 8 12.28 0.85 5.72
N ASP A 9 11.63 -0.03 4.95
CA ASP A 9 10.17 -0.02 4.79
C ASP A 9 9.39 -0.39 6.06
N VAL A 10 9.96 -1.25 6.91
CA VAL A 10 9.36 -1.61 8.21
C VAL A 10 9.18 -0.39 9.14
N VAL A 11 10.00 0.64 8.99
CA VAL A 11 9.94 1.88 9.80
C VAL A 11 8.67 2.68 9.49
N PHE A 12 8.26 2.71 8.23
CA PHE A 12 7.22 3.61 7.74
C PHE A 12 5.86 2.94 7.51
N ASP A 13 5.84 1.60 7.39
CA ASP A 13 4.62 0.84 7.16
C ASP A 13 4.33 -0.16 8.31
N PRO A 14 3.41 0.19 9.24
CA PRO A 14 3.00 -0.70 10.33
C PRO A 14 2.29 -1.97 9.83
N ASN A 15 1.68 -1.90 8.65
CA ASN A 15 0.91 -2.98 8.06
C ASN A 15 1.71 -3.79 7.05
N LEU A 16 3.03 -3.55 6.95
CA LEU A 16 3.90 -4.26 6.02
C LEU A 16 3.77 -5.76 6.24
N MET A 17 3.44 -6.46 5.16
CA MET A 17 3.31 -7.90 5.12
C MET A 17 3.65 -8.40 3.73
N PHE A 18 4.27 -9.57 3.66
CA PHE A 18 4.43 -10.30 2.42
C PHE A 18 3.05 -10.72 1.91
N ARG A 19 2.81 -10.49 0.63
CA ARG A 19 1.60 -10.86 -0.10
C ARG A 19 1.99 -11.65 -1.35
N PRO A 20 1.06 -12.46 -1.90
CA PRO A 20 1.29 -13.10 -3.18
C PRO A 20 1.54 -12.06 -4.28
N ASN A 21 2.54 -12.31 -5.12
CA ASN A 21 2.96 -11.36 -6.17
C ASN A 21 2.13 -11.56 -7.45
N TYR A 22 0.86 -11.14 -7.42
CA TYR A 22 -0.07 -11.22 -8.56
C TYR A 22 -0.43 -9.86 -9.18
N ASP A 23 0.13 -8.78 -8.64
CA ASP A 23 -0.17 -7.42 -9.06
C ASP A 23 0.63 -6.98 -10.30
N GLY A 24 0.00 -6.14 -11.12
CA GLY A 24 0.59 -5.52 -12.30
C GLY A 24 0.91 -6.49 -13.43
N GLU A 25 1.58 -5.97 -14.46
CA GLU A 25 1.88 -6.72 -15.69
C GLU A 25 2.72 -7.97 -15.43
N ARG A 26 3.65 -7.91 -14.47
CA ARG A 26 4.43 -9.08 -14.06
C ARG A 26 3.56 -10.16 -13.42
N GLY A 27 2.60 -9.77 -12.59
CA GLY A 27 1.63 -10.67 -11.98
C GLY A 27 0.70 -11.31 -13.00
N GLU A 28 0.25 -10.56 -14.01
CA GLU A 28 -0.53 -11.09 -15.13
C GLU A 28 0.28 -12.11 -15.95
N ARG A 29 1.53 -11.80 -16.31
CA ARG A 29 2.42 -12.76 -16.99
C ARG A 29 2.65 -14.02 -16.16
N LYS A 30 2.82 -13.89 -14.83
CA LYS A 30 2.93 -15.04 -13.91
C LYS A 30 1.65 -15.88 -13.93
N ARG A 31 0.47 -15.26 -13.84
CA ARG A 31 -0.82 -15.97 -13.91
C ARG A 31 -0.98 -16.75 -15.20
N LEU A 32 -0.72 -16.11 -16.35
CA LEU A 32 -0.79 -16.77 -17.65
C LEU A 32 0.16 -17.98 -17.73
N ALA A 33 1.41 -17.82 -17.30
CA ALA A 33 2.37 -18.93 -17.27
C ALA A 33 1.91 -20.07 -16.34
N THR A 34 1.34 -19.73 -15.18
CA THR A 34 0.77 -20.71 -14.23
C THR A 34 -0.40 -21.47 -14.85
N GLU A 35 -1.33 -20.80 -15.54
CA GLU A 35 -2.45 -21.48 -16.22
C GLU A 35 -1.96 -22.43 -17.31
N GLN A 36 -1.01 -22.00 -18.14
CA GLN A 36 -0.41 -22.86 -19.17
C GLN A 36 0.28 -24.08 -18.55
N TYR A 37 0.98 -23.90 -17.43
CA TYR A 37 1.61 -24.99 -16.72
C TYR A 37 0.57 -26.02 -16.24
N TRP A 38 -0.50 -25.58 -15.58
CA TRP A 38 -1.54 -26.49 -15.10
C TRP A 38 -2.29 -27.20 -16.24
N LEU A 39 -2.53 -26.53 -17.38
CA LEU A 39 -3.10 -27.17 -18.57
C LEU A 39 -2.18 -28.28 -19.12
N ALA A 40 -0.86 -28.08 -19.09
CA ALA A 40 0.10 -29.10 -19.48
C ALA A 40 0.12 -30.29 -18.50
N VAL A 41 -0.01 -30.02 -17.19
CA VAL A 41 -0.14 -31.08 -16.17
C VAL A 41 -1.44 -31.87 -16.36
N THR A 42 -2.56 -31.20 -16.63
CA THR A 42 -3.84 -31.86 -16.95
C THR A 42 -3.72 -32.80 -18.14
N ARG A 43 -3.01 -32.39 -19.20
CA ARG A 43 -2.72 -33.26 -20.32
C ARG A 43 -1.90 -34.49 -19.92
N GLU A 44 -0.85 -34.28 -19.13
CA GLU A 44 0.04 -35.37 -18.69
C GLU A 44 -0.74 -36.42 -17.87
N VAL A 45 -1.64 -35.98 -16.99
CA VAL A 45 -2.50 -36.85 -16.19
C VAL A 45 -3.55 -37.56 -17.04
N LEU A 46 -4.25 -36.85 -17.92
CA LEU A 46 -5.38 -37.42 -18.66
C LEU A 46 -4.96 -38.28 -19.87
N LEU A 47 -3.90 -37.90 -20.57
CA LEU A 47 -3.45 -38.56 -21.81
C LEU A 47 -2.18 -39.38 -21.63
N GLY A 48 -1.50 -39.29 -20.48
CA GLY A 48 -0.15 -39.86 -20.30
C GLY A 48 0.91 -39.22 -21.20
N CYS A 49 0.59 -38.13 -21.93
CA CYS A 49 1.55 -37.43 -22.79
C CYS A 49 2.19 -36.25 -22.08
N ARG A 50 3.52 -36.17 -22.10
CA ARG A 50 4.29 -35.03 -21.57
C ARG A 50 4.40 -33.86 -22.55
N CYS A 51 3.93 -34.07 -23.79
CA CYS A 51 3.95 -33.09 -24.87
C CYS A 51 2.96 -31.95 -24.66
N ALA A 52 3.44 -30.72 -24.48
CA ALA A 52 2.58 -29.54 -24.41
C ALA A 52 3.19 -28.39 -25.20
N ALA A 53 2.37 -27.79 -26.07
CA ALA A 53 2.72 -26.63 -26.87
C ALA A 53 1.53 -25.68 -26.91
N PHE A 54 1.80 -24.38 -26.98
CA PHE A 54 0.78 -23.34 -26.91
C PHE A 54 0.90 -22.38 -28.09
N ARG A 55 -0.25 -21.92 -28.60
CA ARG A 55 -0.34 -20.76 -29.51
C ARG A 55 -1.15 -19.69 -28.79
N GLY A 56 -0.48 -18.62 -28.35
CA GLY A 56 -1.07 -17.68 -27.40
C GLY A 56 -1.38 -18.38 -26.07
N ASN A 57 -2.63 -18.37 -25.64
CA ASN A 57 -3.09 -19.09 -24.44
C ASN A 57 -3.79 -20.43 -24.74
N ALA A 58 -3.90 -20.82 -26.01
CA ALA A 58 -4.56 -22.04 -26.41
C ALA A 58 -3.57 -23.22 -26.45
N LEU A 59 -3.90 -24.29 -25.74
CA LEU A 59 -3.15 -25.54 -25.74
C LEU A 59 -3.35 -26.24 -27.10
N LEU A 60 -2.27 -26.43 -27.86
CA LEU A 60 -2.30 -27.13 -29.15
C LEU A 60 -2.51 -28.63 -28.94
N PRO A 61 -3.19 -29.35 -29.86
CA PRO A 61 -3.40 -30.79 -29.76
C PRO A 61 -2.12 -31.59 -29.50
N CYS A 62 -2.27 -32.75 -28.88
CA CYS A 62 -1.18 -33.70 -28.66
C CYS A 62 -0.63 -34.17 -30.02
N ILE A 63 0.66 -33.91 -30.28
CA ILE A 63 1.34 -34.37 -31.50
C ILE A 63 1.75 -35.85 -31.44
N CYS A 64 1.86 -36.42 -30.24
CA CYS A 64 2.32 -37.79 -30.07
C CYS A 64 1.23 -38.81 -30.44
N MET A 65 -0.05 -38.43 -30.38
CA MET A 65 -1.18 -39.30 -30.73
C MET A 65 -1.50 -39.32 -32.23
N SER A 66 -0.80 -38.53 -33.06
CA SER A 66 -0.96 -38.53 -34.52
C SER A 66 -0.19 -39.65 -35.23
N PHE A 67 0.61 -40.42 -34.50
CA PHE A 67 1.32 -41.58 -35.03
C PHE A 67 0.50 -42.84 -34.74
N ASP A 68 0.11 -43.59 -35.78
CA ASP A 68 -0.64 -44.86 -35.70
C ASP A 68 0.06 -45.99 -34.89
N ASN A 69 1.23 -45.70 -34.31
CA ASN A 69 2.07 -46.66 -33.61
C ASN A 69 2.32 -46.23 -32.16
N ALA A 70 1.61 -46.85 -31.22
CA ALA A 70 1.66 -46.54 -29.79
C ALA A 70 3.07 -46.57 -29.18
N LYS A 71 3.99 -47.39 -29.73
CA LYS A 71 5.40 -47.47 -29.31
C LYS A 71 6.19 -46.19 -29.62
N SER A 72 5.97 -45.58 -30.79
CA SER A 72 6.63 -44.32 -31.17
C SER A 72 6.17 -43.15 -30.29
N CYS A 73 4.87 -43.10 -29.98
CA CYS A 73 4.28 -42.10 -29.09
C CYS A 73 4.90 -42.13 -27.68
N ALA A 74 5.08 -43.32 -27.11
CA ALA A 74 5.71 -43.51 -25.80
C ALA A 74 7.19 -43.09 -25.80
N ASP A 75 7.94 -43.36 -26.88
CA ASP A 75 9.35 -43.01 -27.01
C ASP A 75 9.59 -41.50 -27.13
N PHE A 76 8.71 -40.75 -27.80
CA PHE A 76 8.80 -39.28 -27.85
C PHE A 76 8.39 -38.63 -26.53
N SER A 77 7.31 -39.13 -25.92
CA SER A 77 6.82 -38.62 -24.63
C SER A 77 7.83 -38.88 -23.51
N SER A 78 8.47 -40.04 -23.46
CA SER A 78 9.41 -40.43 -22.41
C SER A 78 10.70 -39.58 -22.37
N ARG A 79 11.11 -39.01 -23.51
CA ARG A 79 12.26 -38.09 -23.62
C ARG A 79 11.98 -36.70 -23.02
N LEU A 80 10.72 -36.35 -22.84
CA LEU A 80 10.32 -35.10 -22.19
C LEU A 80 10.28 -35.31 -20.67
N PRO A 81 10.72 -34.32 -19.87
CA PRO A 81 10.65 -34.40 -18.42
C PRO A 81 9.19 -34.47 -17.94
N SER A 82 8.93 -35.29 -16.92
CA SER A 82 7.60 -35.37 -16.29
C SER A 82 7.38 -34.17 -15.38
N ARG A 83 6.23 -33.51 -15.52
CA ARG A 83 5.82 -32.41 -14.61
C ARG A 83 5.28 -32.97 -13.31
N ILE A 84 4.61 -34.13 -13.35
CA ILE A 84 4.05 -34.78 -12.17
C ILE A 84 5.17 -35.19 -11.21
N PHE A 85 6.23 -35.82 -11.71
CA PHE A 85 7.40 -36.18 -10.91
C PHE A 85 7.99 -34.95 -10.20
N GLN A 86 8.23 -33.86 -10.94
CA GLN A 86 8.77 -32.64 -10.35
C GLN A 86 7.81 -32.03 -9.31
N LEU A 87 6.50 -32.07 -9.54
CA LEU A 87 5.52 -31.59 -8.56
C LEU A 87 5.57 -32.39 -7.26
N ILE A 88 5.77 -33.72 -7.32
CA ILE A 88 5.89 -34.55 -6.12
C ILE A 88 7.18 -34.22 -5.36
N VAL A 89 8.31 -34.08 -6.08
CA VAL A 89 9.59 -33.65 -5.50
C VAL A 89 9.42 -32.31 -4.77
N GLU A 90 8.89 -31.29 -5.45
CA GLU A 90 8.69 -29.97 -4.88
C GLU A 90 7.70 -30.00 -3.69
N LEU A 91 6.62 -30.78 -3.80
CA LEU A 91 5.64 -30.91 -2.73
C LEU A 91 6.29 -31.49 -1.46
N ARG A 92 7.04 -32.58 -1.60
CA ARG A 92 7.77 -33.22 -0.50
C ARG A 92 8.78 -32.27 0.14
N ASP A 93 9.58 -31.59 -0.68
CA ASP A 93 10.64 -30.71 -0.20
C ASP A 93 10.08 -29.49 0.53
N ILE A 94 9.00 -28.90 -0.01
CA ILE A 94 8.32 -27.77 0.62
C ILE A 94 7.69 -28.19 1.94
N MET A 95 6.94 -29.30 1.98
CA MET A 95 6.31 -29.77 3.21
C MET A 95 7.37 -30.11 4.26
N SER A 96 8.44 -30.82 3.89
CA SER A 96 9.54 -31.13 4.82
C SER A 96 10.20 -29.89 5.41
N THR A 97 10.34 -28.83 4.60
CA THR A 97 10.90 -27.54 5.04
C THR A 97 9.95 -26.81 5.98
N LEU A 98 8.64 -26.79 5.67
CA LEU A 98 7.64 -26.10 6.48
C LEU A 98 7.36 -26.78 7.82
N LEU A 99 7.50 -28.10 7.88
CA LEU A 99 7.31 -28.91 9.09
C LEU A 99 8.50 -28.85 10.06
N SER A 100 9.67 -28.45 9.57
CA SER A 100 10.86 -28.25 10.40
C SER A 100 10.79 -26.88 11.07
N GLY A 101 10.26 -26.81 12.30
CA GLY A 101 10.12 -25.57 13.08
C GLY A 101 11.42 -24.85 13.48
N ALA A 102 12.56 -25.14 12.86
CA ALA A 102 13.84 -24.50 13.16
C ALA A 102 14.22 -23.47 12.07
N PRO A 103 14.61 -22.24 12.45
CA PRO A 103 15.13 -21.27 11.49
C PRO A 103 16.45 -21.79 10.89
N PRO A 104 16.78 -21.43 9.62
CA PRO A 104 18.07 -21.77 9.04
C PRO A 104 19.20 -21.15 9.88
N GLN A 105 20.13 -21.98 10.38
CA GLN A 105 21.23 -21.62 11.30
C GLN A 105 22.33 -20.71 10.70
N ASN A 106 22.05 -19.95 9.64
CA ASN A 106 23.04 -19.09 8.97
C ASN A 106 22.75 -17.58 9.16
N SER A 107 22.44 -17.17 10.38
CA SER A 107 22.44 -15.75 10.77
C SER A 107 23.40 -15.50 11.93
N PRO A 108 24.31 -14.51 11.82
CA PRO A 108 25.20 -14.17 12.93
C PRO A 108 24.38 -13.69 14.13
N THR A 109 24.61 -14.34 15.26
CA THR A 109 24.06 -14.03 16.58
C THR A 109 24.38 -12.57 16.93
N PRO A 110 23.39 -11.74 17.34
CA PRO A 110 23.70 -10.43 17.92
C PRO A 110 24.37 -10.64 19.30
N PRO A 111 25.24 -9.71 19.75
CA PRO A 111 25.87 -9.81 21.07
C PRO A 111 24.80 -9.64 22.18
N PRO A 112 25.03 -10.22 23.37
CA PRO A 112 24.06 -10.15 24.46
C PRO A 112 24.11 -8.77 25.10
N VAL A 113 22.98 -8.07 25.15
CA VAL A 113 22.81 -6.88 26.00
C VAL A 113 21.58 -7.11 26.88
N ALA A 114 21.88 -7.22 28.18
CA ALA A 114 21.04 -7.02 29.36
C ALA A 114 19.58 -7.50 29.31
N THR A 115 19.36 -8.63 29.98
CA THR A 115 18.27 -8.96 30.91
C THR A 115 16.96 -8.19 30.72
N PHE A 116 16.06 -8.76 29.93
CA PHE A 116 14.63 -8.60 30.13
C PHE A 116 14.05 -9.98 30.47
N ASP A 117 13.55 -10.12 31.69
CA ASP A 117 12.74 -11.25 32.13
C ASP A 117 11.47 -11.32 31.27
N ALA A 118 11.50 -12.21 30.28
CA ALA A 118 10.31 -12.69 29.59
C ALA A 118 10.01 -14.08 30.16
N THR A 119 9.25 -14.12 31.25
CA THR A 119 8.53 -15.33 31.66
C THR A 119 7.45 -15.60 30.63
N CYS A 120 7.80 -16.28 29.54
CA CYS A 120 6.83 -17.03 28.76
C CYS A 120 6.70 -18.38 29.44
N ALA A 121 5.53 -18.66 30.00
CA ALA A 121 5.14 -20.01 30.39
C ALA A 121 5.16 -20.89 29.13
N SER A 122 6.28 -21.58 28.91
CA SER A 122 6.39 -22.70 28.01
C SER A 122 5.72 -23.90 28.66
N THR A 123 4.43 -24.09 28.36
CA THR A 123 3.81 -25.40 28.51
C THR A 123 4.43 -26.31 27.44
N THR A 124 5.21 -27.26 27.93
CA THR A 124 5.84 -28.37 27.21
C THR A 124 4.91 -29.03 26.18
N SER A 125 5.32 -29.02 24.91
CA SER A 125 5.01 -30.10 23.98
C SER A 125 6.30 -30.57 23.30
N SER A 126 6.46 -31.89 23.27
CA SER A 126 7.69 -32.63 23.00
C SER A 126 8.26 -32.43 21.58
N PRO A 127 9.58 -32.47 21.37
CA PRO A 127 10.20 -32.43 20.03
C PRO A 127 9.94 -33.67 19.16
N ALA A 128 9.29 -34.73 19.67
CA ALA A 128 9.06 -35.99 18.97
C ALA A 128 8.00 -35.90 17.84
N SER A 129 6.90 -35.16 18.03
CA SER A 129 5.75 -35.20 17.10
C SER A 129 6.00 -34.56 15.72
N THR A 130 7.00 -33.68 15.61
CA THR A 130 7.34 -33.00 14.34
C THR A 130 8.30 -33.81 13.48
N ALA A 131 9.16 -34.62 14.10
CA ALA A 131 10.05 -35.54 13.39
C ALA A 131 9.23 -36.67 12.74
N ASP A 132 8.29 -37.24 13.50
CA ASP A 132 7.39 -38.31 13.02
C ASP A 132 6.54 -37.85 11.84
N ALA A 133 6.02 -36.61 11.86
CA ALA A 133 5.24 -36.04 10.76
C ALA A 133 6.09 -35.83 9.49
N ARG A 134 7.36 -35.45 9.64
CA ARG A 134 8.27 -35.26 8.50
C ARG A 134 8.63 -36.57 7.83
N GLU A 135 8.89 -37.61 8.62
CA GLU A 135 9.17 -38.95 8.11
C GLU A 135 7.95 -39.54 7.39
N ALA A 136 6.75 -39.40 7.97
CA ALA A 136 5.50 -39.81 7.33
C ALA A 136 5.24 -39.09 6.00
N VAL A 137 5.55 -37.79 5.91
CA VAL A 137 5.45 -37.02 4.66
C VAL A 137 6.48 -37.50 3.64
N ALA A 138 7.71 -37.78 4.07
CA ALA A 138 8.77 -38.24 3.17
C ALA A 138 8.48 -39.62 2.58
N GLU A 139 7.92 -40.53 3.38
CA GLU A 139 7.51 -41.87 2.95
C GLU A 139 6.32 -41.83 1.98
N MET A 140 5.30 -41.03 2.29
CA MET A 140 4.08 -40.98 1.47
C MET A 140 4.27 -40.21 0.16
N LEU A 141 5.14 -39.20 0.14
CA LEU A 141 5.46 -38.40 -1.05
C LEU A 141 6.78 -38.85 -1.71
N ASP A 142 7.08 -40.15 -1.70
CA ASP A 142 8.19 -40.70 -2.49
C ASP A 142 7.92 -40.46 -4.01
N PRO A 143 8.74 -39.66 -4.70
CA PRO A 143 8.53 -39.31 -6.11
C PRO A 143 8.54 -40.49 -7.05
N ASP A 144 9.43 -41.47 -6.82
CA ASP A 144 9.58 -42.62 -7.69
C ASP A 144 8.38 -43.55 -7.54
N HIS A 145 8.03 -43.87 -6.28
CA HIS A 145 6.90 -44.74 -5.99
C HIS A 145 5.56 -44.12 -6.40
N LEU A 146 5.33 -42.85 -6.07
CA LEU A 146 4.07 -42.19 -6.38
C LEU A 146 3.90 -41.92 -7.88
N ALA A 147 4.96 -41.52 -8.59
CA ALA A 147 4.91 -41.38 -10.05
C ALA A 147 4.65 -42.72 -10.74
N GLN A 148 5.26 -43.81 -10.26
CA GLN A 148 5.01 -45.16 -10.76
C GLN A 148 3.54 -45.56 -10.55
N GLN A 149 3.01 -45.40 -9.34
CA GLN A 149 1.62 -45.73 -9.02
C GLN A 149 0.62 -44.92 -9.87
N ILE A 150 0.90 -43.64 -10.10
CA ILE A 150 0.07 -42.78 -10.97
C ILE A 150 0.13 -43.30 -12.42
N SER A 151 1.31 -43.63 -12.94
CA SER A 151 1.47 -44.12 -14.32
C SER A 151 0.77 -45.45 -14.60
N HIS A 152 0.64 -46.30 -13.57
CA HIS A 152 -0.06 -47.58 -13.66
C HIS A 152 -1.53 -47.50 -13.23
N GLY A 153 -2.02 -46.33 -12.82
CA GLY A 153 -3.42 -46.12 -12.42
C GLY A 153 -3.81 -46.80 -11.10
N VAL A 154 -2.83 -47.13 -10.25
CA VAL A 154 -3.03 -47.83 -8.96
C VAL A 154 -2.89 -46.93 -7.73
N ALA A 155 -2.60 -45.64 -7.93
CA ALA A 155 -2.42 -44.69 -6.83
C ALA A 155 -3.74 -44.43 -6.07
N ASP A 156 -3.72 -44.58 -4.74
CA ASP A 156 -4.86 -44.22 -3.87
C ASP A 156 -4.86 -42.71 -3.58
N ILE A 157 -5.35 -41.96 -4.58
CA ILE A 157 -5.44 -40.50 -4.55
C ILE A 157 -6.31 -39.99 -3.38
N PRO A 158 -7.48 -40.58 -3.05
CA PRO A 158 -8.27 -40.17 -1.90
C PRO A 158 -7.53 -40.28 -0.55
N THR A 159 -6.78 -41.35 -0.33
CA THR A 159 -6.01 -41.52 0.92
C THR A 159 -4.86 -40.52 1.01
N LEU A 160 -4.13 -40.30 -0.09
CA LEU A 160 -3.12 -39.25 -0.17
C LEU A 160 -3.71 -37.87 0.14
N ALA A 161 -4.85 -37.53 -0.47
CA ALA A 161 -5.51 -36.24 -0.26
C ALA A 161 -5.93 -36.02 1.20
N ARG A 162 -6.51 -37.05 1.85
CA ARG A 162 -6.90 -36.97 3.27
C ARG A 162 -5.69 -36.81 4.18
N PHE A 163 -4.59 -37.52 3.91
CA PHE A 163 -3.35 -37.34 4.67
C PHE A 163 -2.78 -35.94 4.52
N LEU A 164 -2.67 -35.44 3.29
CA LEU A 164 -2.18 -34.08 3.03
C LEU A 164 -3.08 -33.05 3.72
N GLY A 165 -4.40 -33.22 3.66
CA GLY A 165 -5.36 -32.35 4.34
C GLY A 165 -5.19 -32.35 5.86
N ALA A 166 -5.07 -33.53 6.48
CA ALA A 166 -4.83 -33.66 7.91
C ALA A 166 -3.50 -33.01 8.33
N THR A 167 -2.43 -33.28 7.57
CA THR A 167 -1.10 -32.69 7.81
C THR A 167 -1.15 -31.17 7.69
N LEU A 168 -1.77 -30.63 6.63
CA LEU A 168 -1.90 -29.18 6.44
C LEU A 168 -2.68 -28.53 7.59
N LYS A 169 -3.81 -29.09 8.03
CA LYS A 169 -4.60 -28.55 9.15
C LYS A 169 -3.83 -28.50 10.47
N MET A 170 -2.92 -29.44 10.71
CA MET A 170 -2.09 -29.44 11.91
C MET A 170 -1.05 -28.31 11.95
N HIS A 171 -0.65 -27.79 10.78
CA HIS A 171 0.44 -26.82 10.66
C HIS A 171 0.02 -25.45 10.09
N CYS A 172 -1.16 -25.36 9.49
CA CYS A 172 -1.77 -24.13 8.99
C CYS A 172 -2.41 -23.30 10.11
N ALA A 173 -2.69 -22.02 9.80
CA ALA A 173 -3.61 -21.23 10.61
C ALA A 173 -5.05 -21.77 10.46
N PRO A 174 -5.85 -21.86 11.54
CA PRO A 174 -7.21 -22.45 11.51
C PRO A 174 -8.15 -21.80 10.48
N MET A 175 -7.94 -20.52 10.15
CA MET A 175 -8.70 -19.81 9.10
C MET A 175 -8.50 -20.40 7.69
N ARG A 176 -7.53 -21.30 7.49
CA ARG A 176 -7.26 -21.97 6.22
C ARG A 176 -7.90 -23.36 6.14
N ASP A 177 -8.51 -23.85 7.22
CA ASP A 177 -9.08 -25.20 7.25
C ASP A 177 -10.17 -25.39 6.17
N GLU A 178 -10.94 -24.35 5.87
CA GLU A 178 -11.97 -24.37 4.83
C GLU A 178 -11.38 -24.60 3.42
N ILE A 179 -10.27 -23.94 3.07
CA ILE A 179 -9.61 -24.14 1.78
C ILE A 179 -8.88 -25.50 1.71
N VAL A 180 -8.41 -26.01 2.86
CA VAL A 180 -7.86 -27.37 2.95
C VAL A 180 -8.97 -28.41 2.74
N ASP A 181 -10.15 -28.21 3.31
CA ASP A 181 -11.31 -29.09 3.08
C ASP A 181 -11.76 -29.03 1.62
N ALA A 182 -11.75 -27.85 1.00
CA ALA A 182 -12.03 -27.69 -0.43
C ALA A 182 -11.00 -28.45 -1.29
N MET A 183 -9.72 -28.42 -0.93
CA MET A 183 -8.67 -29.21 -1.60
C MET A 183 -8.95 -30.71 -1.50
N VAL A 184 -9.22 -31.24 -0.31
CA VAL A 184 -9.53 -32.66 -0.12
C VAL A 184 -10.78 -33.06 -0.92
N LYS A 185 -11.83 -32.25 -0.84
CA LYS A 185 -13.08 -32.49 -1.58
C LYS A 185 -12.87 -32.48 -3.10
N ALA A 186 -12.17 -31.47 -3.64
CA ALA A 186 -11.88 -31.38 -5.07
C ALA A 186 -11.09 -32.58 -5.59
N THR A 187 -10.19 -33.10 -4.75
CA THR A 187 -9.34 -34.26 -5.10
C THR A 187 -10.11 -35.58 -5.04
N CYS A 188 -10.97 -35.77 -4.05
CA CYS A 188 -11.68 -37.03 -3.80
C CYS A 188 -13.01 -37.15 -4.57
N GLU A 189 -13.76 -36.06 -4.73
CA GLU A 189 -15.16 -36.06 -5.19
C GLU A 189 -15.39 -35.13 -6.40
N GLY A 190 -14.36 -34.39 -6.83
CA GLY A 190 -14.50 -33.25 -7.75
C GLY A 190 -13.68 -33.34 -9.04
N GLU A 191 -13.12 -32.19 -9.45
CA GLU A 191 -12.43 -31.91 -10.72
C GLU A 191 -11.10 -32.69 -10.95
N GLY A 192 -10.77 -33.65 -10.09
CA GLY A 192 -9.62 -34.55 -10.22
C GLY A 192 -8.33 -34.07 -9.52
N ILE A 193 -7.32 -34.94 -9.54
CA ILE A 193 -6.03 -34.76 -8.83
C ILE A 193 -5.33 -33.43 -9.16
N VAL A 194 -5.45 -32.93 -10.39
CA VAL A 194 -4.75 -31.71 -10.82
C VAL A 194 -5.29 -30.49 -10.10
N LYS A 195 -6.62 -30.39 -9.94
CA LYS A 195 -7.24 -29.31 -9.18
C LYS A 195 -6.84 -29.39 -7.70
N GLY A 196 -6.81 -30.60 -7.15
CA GLY A 196 -6.32 -30.89 -5.81
C GLY A 196 -4.89 -30.40 -5.57
N LEU A 197 -3.96 -30.81 -6.45
CA LEU A 197 -2.55 -30.39 -6.40
C LEU A 197 -2.43 -28.87 -6.52
N ARG A 198 -3.20 -28.24 -7.42
CA ARG A 198 -3.21 -26.78 -7.57
C ARG A 198 -3.60 -26.08 -6.27
N LEU A 199 -4.71 -26.50 -5.64
CA LEU A 199 -5.13 -25.97 -4.34
C LEU A 199 -4.08 -26.25 -3.24
N CYS A 200 -3.44 -27.42 -3.26
CA CYS A 200 -2.37 -27.76 -2.32
C CYS A 200 -1.20 -26.78 -2.41
N PHE A 201 -0.70 -26.50 -3.61
CA PHE A 201 0.39 -25.52 -3.81
C PHE A 201 -0.04 -24.09 -3.46
N GLU A 202 -1.29 -23.70 -3.72
CA GLU A 202 -1.85 -22.42 -3.28
C GLU A 202 -1.85 -22.31 -1.74
N ILE A 203 -2.27 -23.36 -1.04
CA ILE A 203 -2.22 -23.43 0.44
C ILE A 203 -0.78 -23.34 0.94
N LEU A 204 0.17 -24.05 0.33
CA LEU A 204 1.59 -24.01 0.72
C LEU A 204 2.23 -22.63 0.49
N GLU A 205 1.84 -21.91 -0.57
CA GLU A 205 2.25 -20.51 -0.78
C GLU A 205 1.71 -19.62 0.36
N LEU A 206 0.44 -19.79 0.73
CA LEU A 206 -0.16 -19.06 1.85
C LEU A 206 0.53 -19.38 3.19
N MET A 207 0.84 -20.64 3.48
CA MET A 207 1.58 -21.04 4.68
C MET A 207 2.96 -20.38 4.75
N LYS A 208 3.71 -20.36 3.64
CA LYS A 208 5.01 -19.67 3.56
C LYS A 208 4.88 -18.19 3.91
N LEU A 209 3.84 -17.54 3.39
CA LEU A 209 3.55 -16.13 3.68
C LEU A 209 3.14 -15.93 5.15
N ASP A 210 2.34 -16.83 5.71
CA ASP A 210 1.92 -16.77 7.11
C ASP A 210 3.12 -16.84 8.07
N ILE A 211 4.05 -17.77 7.83
CA ILE A 211 5.30 -17.89 8.59
C ILE A 211 6.17 -16.64 8.44
N ALA A 212 6.39 -16.18 7.20
CA ALA A 212 7.20 -14.99 6.95
C ALA A 212 6.60 -13.73 7.60
N ASN A 213 5.28 -13.59 7.56
CA ASN A 213 4.55 -12.48 8.19
C ASN A 213 4.56 -12.56 9.71
N HIS A 214 4.43 -13.76 10.29
CA HIS A 214 4.61 -13.96 11.71
C HIS A 214 6.04 -13.58 12.14
N GLN A 215 7.06 -14.06 11.43
CA GLN A 215 8.46 -13.70 11.69
C GLN A 215 8.69 -12.18 11.58
N LEU A 216 8.14 -11.53 10.56
CA LEU A 216 8.24 -10.08 10.39
C LEU A 216 7.60 -9.34 11.58
N ARG A 217 6.39 -9.74 12.01
CA ARG A 217 5.71 -9.15 13.18
C ARG A 217 6.51 -9.34 14.46
N SER A 218 7.03 -10.55 14.70
CA SER A 218 7.83 -10.87 15.89
C SER A 218 9.16 -10.11 15.93
N LEU A 219 9.81 -9.92 14.78
CA LEU A 219 11.09 -9.20 14.69
C LEU A 219 10.93 -7.67 14.60
N ARG A 220 9.74 -7.16 14.24
CA ARG A 220 9.50 -5.74 13.99
C ARG A 220 9.98 -4.82 15.12
N PRO A 221 9.73 -5.08 16.42
CA PRO A 221 10.20 -4.20 17.50
C PRO A 221 11.72 -4.01 17.47
N TYR A 222 12.46 -5.10 17.24
CA TYR A 222 13.92 -5.06 17.12
C TYR A 222 14.39 -4.38 15.83
N LEU A 223 13.72 -4.62 14.71
CA LEU A 223 14.07 -4.01 13.43
C LEU A 223 13.89 -2.49 13.46
N VAL A 224 12.81 -2.00 14.08
CA VAL A 224 12.52 -0.58 14.24
C VAL A 224 13.50 0.08 15.23
N SER A 225 13.74 -0.52 16.40
CA SER A 225 14.64 0.06 17.41
C SER A 225 16.10 0.14 16.94
N THR A 226 16.52 -0.72 16.02
CA THR A 226 17.88 -0.74 15.45
C THR A 226 17.98 -0.08 14.08
N ALA A 227 16.92 0.55 13.57
CA ALA A 227 16.84 1.04 12.19
C ALA A 227 17.92 2.09 11.86
N LEU A 228 18.09 3.11 12.71
CA LEU A 228 19.06 4.20 12.49
C LEU A 228 20.49 3.68 12.42
N GLU A 229 20.86 2.83 13.38
CA GLU A 229 22.21 2.26 13.47
C GLU A 229 22.48 1.32 12.29
N PHE A 230 21.50 0.50 11.93
CA PHE A 230 21.61 -0.38 10.77
C PHE A 230 21.83 0.41 9.48
N GLU A 231 21.02 1.43 9.21
CA GLU A 231 21.10 2.20 7.97
C GLU A 231 22.42 2.97 7.88
N ARG A 232 22.87 3.59 8.98
CA ARG A 232 24.17 4.25 9.05
C ARG A 232 25.33 3.29 8.74
N ARG A 233 25.37 2.11 9.37
CA ARG A 233 26.39 1.08 9.10
C ARG A 233 26.31 0.56 7.67
N PHE A 234 25.11 0.38 7.16
CA PHE A 234 24.89 -0.07 5.78
C PHE A 234 25.42 0.96 4.78
N PHE A 235 25.14 2.25 5.00
CA PHE A 235 25.63 3.34 4.17
C PHE A 235 27.16 3.44 4.20
N GLN A 236 27.77 3.38 5.40
CA GLN A 236 29.23 3.37 5.56
C GLN A 236 29.89 2.16 4.88
N SER A 237 29.32 0.96 5.04
CA SER A 237 29.83 -0.25 4.40
C SER A 237 29.67 -0.21 2.88
N SER A 238 28.61 0.43 2.39
CA SER A 238 28.34 0.55 0.94
C SER A 238 29.22 1.60 0.29
N THR A 239 29.51 2.70 0.97
CA THR A 239 30.46 3.73 0.51
C THR A 239 31.90 3.19 0.50
N ALA A 240 32.33 2.47 1.53
CA ALA A 240 33.66 1.86 1.60
C ALA A 240 33.92 0.83 0.49
N ARG A 241 32.89 0.11 0.02
CA ARG A 241 32.99 -0.87 -1.07
C ARG A 241 33.02 -0.26 -2.47
N ARG A 242 32.70 1.03 -2.65
CA ARG A 242 32.70 1.68 -3.96
C ARG A 242 34.15 1.93 -4.43
N ARG A 243 34.45 1.54 -5.68
CA ARG A 243 35.79 1.70 -6.31
C ARG A 243 36.24 3.17 -6.44
N ARG A 244 35.35 4.15 -6.28
CA ARG A 244 35.64 5.60 -6.37
C ARG A 244 34.92 6.37 -5.24
N PRO A 245 35.50 6.44 -4.04
CA PRO A 245 34.86 7.09 -2.88
C PRO A 245 34.65 8.61 -3.07
N LEU A 246 35.52 9.30 -3.83
CA LEU A 246 35.41 10.74 -4.09
C LEU A 246 34.15 11.13 -4.88
N LYS A 247 33.69 10.26 -5.80
CA LYS A 247 32.44 10.49 -6.55
C LYS A 247 31.17 10.08 -5.81
N ALA A 248 31.32 9.41 -4.66
CA ALA A 248 30.17 8.85 -3.93
C ALA A 248 29.33 9.92 -3.21
N PHE A 249 29.83 11.15 -3.11
CA PHE A 249 29.16 12.27 -2.46
C PHE A 249 28.86 13.43 -3.43
N GLU A 250 29.15 13.28 -4.73
CA GLU A 250 28.90 14.34 -5.73
C GLU A 250 27.41 14.70 -5.78
N HIS A 251 26.52 13.71 -5.85
CA HIS A 251 25.07 13.96 -5.90
C HIS A 251 24.52 14.51 -4.59
N ILE A 252 24.95 13.99 -3.43
CA ILE A 252 24.53 14.52 -2.12
C ILE A 252 24.99 15.98 -1.95
N SER A 253 26.24 16.28 -2.30
CA SER A 253 26.80 17.63 -2.13
C SER A 253 26.10 18.61 -3.07
N ALA A 254 25.96 18.26 -4.36
CA ALA A 254 25.27 19.09 -5.34
C ALA A 254 23.79 19.34 -4.97
N TRP A 255 23.11 18.31 -4.45
CA TRP A 255 21.72 18.44 -3.98
C TRP A 255 21.62 19.38 -2.77
N LEU A 256 22.44 19.19 -1.74
CA LEU A 256 22.44 20.06 -0.55
C LEU A 256 22.86 21.50 -0.88
N GLU A 257 23.86 21.68 -1.74
CA GLU A 257 24.27 22.99 -2.24
C GLU A 257 23.13 23.70 -2.96
N SER A 258 22.45 23.00 -3.88
CA SER A 258 21.29 23.54 -4.59
C SER A 258 20.17 23.93 -3.62
N SER A 259 19.85 23.09 -2.64
CA SER A 259 18.80 23.35 -1.66
C SER A 259 19.15 24.50 -0.71
N ALA A 260 20.41 24.60 -0.27
CA ALA A 260 20.88 25.71 0.55
C ALA A 260 20.83 27.04 -0.21
N ASN A 261 21.22 27.05 -1.48
CA ASN A 261 21.16 28.23 -2.33
C ASN A 261 19.70 28.66 -2.60
N GLY A 262 18.79 27.70 -2.80
CA GLY A 262 17.35 27.97 -2.97
C GLY A 262 16.75 28.72 -1.78
N LEU A 263 17.06 28.28 -0.56
CA LEU A 263 16.61 28.95 0.66
C LEU A 263 17.17 30.36 0.83
N GLN A 264 18.40 30.62 0.39
CA GLN A 264 18.99 31.96 0.45
C GLN A 264 18.26 32.94 -0.48
N VAL A 265 17.85 32.48 -1.67
CA VAL A 265 17.14 33.32 -2.67
C VAL A 265 15.73 33.67 -2.20
N GLU A 266 15.05 32.77 -1.48
CA GLU A 266 13.70 33.02 -0.97
C GLU A 266 13.68 33.88 0.31
N SER A 267 14.79 33.94 1.04
CA SER A 267 14.91 34.76 2.25
C SER A 267 15.06 36.26 1.94
N ALA A 268 14.18 37.09 2.50
CA ALA A 268 14.22 38.56 2.33
C ALA A 268 15.43 39.22 3.03
N THR A 269 16.09 38.50 3.94
CA THR A 269 17.32 38.94 4.61
C THR A 269 18.46 37.99 4.24
N PRO A 270 19.66 38.49 3.90
CA PRO A 270 20.80 37.64 3.59
C PRO A 270 21.26 36.90 4.85
N ARG A 271 20.70 35.73 5.10
CA ARG A 271 21.11 34.81 6.16
C ARG A 271 21.99 33.74 5.55
N GLN A 272 23.18 33.54 6.12
CA GLN A 272 24.02 32.41 5.76
C GLN A 272 23.39 31.11 6.28
N VAL A 273 23.18 30.16 5.38
CA VAL A 273 22.74 28.81 5.72
C VAL A 273 23.91 28.08 6.37
N GLY A 274 23.69 27.54 7.56
CA GLY A 274 24.72 26.87 8.35
C GLY A 274 24.33 25.45 8.77
N PRO A 275 25.16 24.79 9.59
CA PRO A 275 24.88 23.45 10.11
C PRO A 275 23.63 23.38 11.01
N GLY A 276 23.15 24.52 11.52
CA GLY A 276 21.90 24.60 12.29
C GLY A 276 20.63 24.54 11.43
N ASP A 277 20.75 24.66 10.10
CA ASP A 277 19.62 24.76 9.18
C ASP A 277 19.40 23.44 8.39
N VAL A 278 19.96 22.31 8.84
CA VAL A 278 19.86 20.99 8.18
C VAL A 278 18.41 20.59 7.94
N GLU A 279 17.55 20.80 8.93
CA GLU A 279 16.12 20.52 8.85
C GLU A 279 15.45 21.24 7.67
N GLN A 280 15.69 22.55 7.53
CA GLN A 280 15.13 23.36 6.45
C GLN A 280 15.72 22.97 5.09
N VAL A 281 17.04 22.80 4.99
CA VAL A 281 17.73 22.45 3.74
C VAL A 281 17.23 21.11 3.22
N VAL A 282 17.11 20.10 4.08
CA VAL A 282 16.63 18.77 3.68
C VAL A 282 15.14 18.82 3.32
N ALA A 283 14.31 19.55 4.06
CA ALA A 283 12.89 19.70 3.73
C ALA A 283 12.70 20.35 2.35
N HIS A 284 13.40 21.46 2.09
CA HIS A 284 13.39 22.16 0.80
C HIS A 284 13.90 21.26 -0.33
N GLY A 285 15.01 20.56 -0.11
CA GLY A 285 15.59 19.65 -1.09
C GLY A 285 14.71 18.44 -1.41
N LEU A 286 13.97 17.91 -0.44
CA LEU A 286 12.99 16.85 -0.69
C LEU A 286 11.80 17.40 -1.50
N LEU A 287 11.35 18.63 -1.22
CA LEU A 287 10.30 19.28 -2.01
C LEU A 287 10.76 19.51 -3.45
N ASP A 288 12.02 19.89 -3.69
CA ASP A 288 12.56 20.01 -5.04
C ASP A 288 12.50 18.69 -5.80
N LEU A 289 12.84 17.57 -5.14
CA LEU A 289 12.73 16.24 -5.74
C LEU A 289 11.25 15.85 -6.02
N ILE A 290 10.31 16.29 -5.17
CA ILE A 290 8.86 16.00 -5.30
C ILE A 290 8.18 16.89 -6.35
N PHE A 291 8.66 18.12 -6.54
CA PHE A 291 8.04 19.14 -7.41
C PHE A 291 8.87 19.44 -8.67
N SER A 292 9.95 18.67 -8.92
CA SER A 292 10.90 18.89 -10.01
C SER A 292 10.22 19.18 -11.35
N PRO A 293 10.59 20.27 -12.05
CA PRO A 293 9.95 20.64 -13.31
C PRO A 293 10.27 19.62 -14.40
N SER A 294 9.21 19.09 -15.03
CA SER A 294 9.32 18.22 -16.21
C SER A 294 9.61 19.09 -17.46
N GLY A 295 10.85 19.55 -17.60
CA GLY A 295 11.31 20.23 -18.83
C GLY A 295 11.64 19.22 -19.94
N PRO A 296 11.41 19.53 -21.23
CA PRO A 296 11.72 18.64 -22.36
C PRO A 296 13.23 18.37 -22.55
N SER A 297 14.11 19.17 -21.94
CA SER A 297 15.58 19.02 -21.98
C SER A 297 16.17 18.47 -20.68
N SER A 298 15.35 18.20 -19.67
CA SER A 298 15.79 17.66 -18.38
C SER A 298 15.53 16.15 -18.40
N PRO A 299 16.53 15.28 -18.11
CA PRO A 299 16.23 13.86 -17.93
C PRO A 299 15.15 13.74 -16.85
N PRO A 300 14.18 12.81 -16.98
CA PRO A 300 13.14 12.66 -15.97
C PRO A 300 13.80 12.38 -14.62
N ILE A 301 13.70 13.33 -13.69
CA ILE A 301 14.28 13.25 -12.34
C ILE A 301 13.41 12.32 -11.51
N THR A 302 13.48 11.06 -11.86
CA THR A 302 12.96 9.86 -11.17
C THR A 302 13.73 8.61 -11.63
N SER A 303 14.77 8.78 -12.47
CA SER A 303 15.81 7.78 -12.64
C SER A 303 16.57 7.65 -11.31
N LEU A 304 16.75 6.42 -10.84
CA LEU A 304 17.56 6.14 -9.65
C LEU A 304 18.98 6.74 -9.74
N ALA A 305 19.45 7.04 -10.96
CA ALA A 305 20.76 7.63 -11.21
C ALA A 305 20.88 9.11 -10.82
N SER A 306 19.77 9.85 -10.69
CA SER A 306 19.78 11.29 -10.36
C SER A 306 19.44 11.59 -8.90
N LEU A 307 19.07 10.59 -8.11
CA LEU A 307 18.71 10.75 -6.71
C LEU A 307 19.97 10.79 -5.82
N PRO A 308 20.01 11.65 -4.79
CA PRO A 308 21.08 11.61 -3.79
C PRO A 308 21.15 10.24 -3.12
N GLU A 309 22.36 9.76 -2.84
CA GLU A 309 22.56 8.41 -2.30
C GLU A 309 21.84 8.18 -0.96
N THR A 310 21.66 9.23 -0.15
CA THR A 310 20.95 9.20 1.13
C THR A 310 19.44 9.04 0.99
N VAL A 311 18.86 9.23 -0.20
CA VAL A 311 17.39 9.19 -0.44
C VAL A 311 17.00 8.01 -1.34
N LEU A 312 17.95 7.15 -1.72
CA LEU A 312 17.70 6.03 -2.64
C LEU A 312 16.65 5.03 -2.12
N LEU A 313 16.67 4.74 -0.82
CA LEU A 313 15.70 3.82 -0.18
C LEU A 313 14.28 4.39 -0.15
N ASP A 314 14.17 5.73 -0.23
CA ASP A 314 12.92 6.49 -0.28
C ASP A 314 12.46 6.82 -1.71
N SER A 315 13.17 6.38 -2.75
CA SER A 315 12.86 6.67 -4.16
C SER A 315 11.41 6.35 -4.54
N TYR A 316 10.87 5.29 -3.96
CA TYR A 316 9.47 4.90 -4.08
C TYR A 316 8.51 5.93 -3.45
N ARG A 317 8.80 6.36 -2.21
CA ARG A 317 8.00 7.32 -1.46
C ARG A 317 7.99 8.68 -2.14
N LEU A 318 9.13 9.12 -2.65
CA LEU A 318 9.22 10.37 -3.43
C LEU A 318 8.32 10.33 -4.66
N LYS A 319 8.30 9.21 -5.40
CA LYS A 319 7.38 9.03 -6.55
C LYS A 319 5.92 9.09 -6.12
N ALA A 320 5.60 8.48 -4.98
CA ALA A 320 4.26 8.52 -4.41
C ALA A 320 3.86 9.96 -3.99
N PHE A 321 4.76 10.69 -3.32
CA PHE A 321 4.52 12.09 -2.94
C PHE A 321 4.38 13.01 -4.15
N HIS A 322 5.13 12.78 -5.22
CA HIS A 322 4.96 13.49 -6.49
C HIS A 322 3.60 13.18 -7.15
N ALA A 323 3.14 11.93 -7.06
CA ALA A 323 1.81 11.56 -7.53
C ALA A 323 0.70 12.24 -6.73
N ASP A 324 0.83 12.23 -5.40
CA ASP A 324 -0.08 12.87 -4.47
C ASP A 324 -0.11 14.40 -4.64
N SER A 325 1.05 15.04 -4.83
CA SER A 325 1.12 16.49 -5.09
C SER A 325 0.48 16.87 -6.43
N THR A 326 0.62 16.02 -7.44
CA THR A 326 -0.07 16.17 -8.73
C THR A 326 -1.58 16.08 -8.53
N ASP A 327 -2.08 15.06 -7.80
CA ASP A 327 -3.52 14.92 -7.52
C ASP A 327 -4.08 16.10 -6.72
N LEU A 328 -3.34 16.57 -5.71
CA LEU A 328 -3.73 17.75 -4.94
C LEU A 328 -3.80 19.00 -5.81
N THR A 329 -2.89 19.16 -6.78
CA THR A 329 -2.91 20.30 -7.70
C THR A 329 -4.14 20.25 -8.61
N VAL A 330 -4.53 19.05 -9.08
CA VAL A 330 -5.77 18.85 -9.84
C VAL A 330 -6.99 19.19 -8.97
N MET A 331 -7.04 18.70 -7.72
CA MET A 331 -8.13 19.02 -6.78
C MET A 331 -8.21 20.50 -6.46
N TYR A 332 -7.07 21.17 -6.30
CA TYR A 332 -7.00 22.59 -6.06
C TYR A 332 -7.57 23.38 -7.25
N LEU A 333 -7.20 23.01 -8.47
CA LEU A 333 -7.70 23.62 -9.70
C LEU A 333 -9.22 23.42 -9.85
N LEU A 334 -9.73 22.21 -9.63
CA LEU A 334 -11.17 21.93 -9.69
C LEU A 334 -11.94 22.67 -8.59
N SER A 335 -11.37 22.75 -7.38
CA SER A 335 -11.97 23.52 -6.28
C SER A 335 -12.07 25.01 -6.59
N MET A 336 -11.09 25.57 -7.30
CA MET A 336 -11.15 26.96 -7.77
C MET A 336 -12.23 27.15 -8.83
N LEU A 337 -12.30 26.26 -9.83
CA LEU A 337 -13.33 26.31 -10.86
C LEU A 337 -14.74 26.23 -10.25
N PHE A 338 -14.95 25.32 -9.30
CA PHE A 338 -16.23 25.20 -8.62
C PHE A 338 -16.66 26.49 -7.92
N LYS A 339 -15.74 27.15 -7.20
CA LYS A 339 -16.02 28.45 -6.57
C LYS A 339 -16.41 29.52 -7.59
N GLN A 340 -15.82 29.49 -8.79
CA GLN A 340 -16.14 30.43 -9.87
C GLN A 340 -17.52 30.14 -10.47
N LEU A 341 -17.88 28.86 -10.64
CA LEU A 341 -19.18 28.46 -11.20
C LEU A 341 -20.36 28.69 -10.22
N ALA A 342 -20.10 28.65 -8.92
CA ALA A 342 -21.12 28.82 -7.88
C ALA A 342 -21.40 30.30 -7.53
N VAL A 343 -20.85 31.27 -8.28
CA VAL A 343 -21.18 32.70 -8.12
C VAL A 343 -22.60 32.96 -8.65
N PRO A 344 -23.47 33.67 -7.91
CA PRO A 344 -23.23 34.50 -6.72
C PRO A 344 -23.47 33.81 -5.36
N ALA A 345 -23.88 32.55 -5.34
CA ALA A 345 -24.31 31.86 -4.11
C ALA A 345 -23.18 31.64 -3.08
N HIS A 346 -21.92 31.63 -3.53
CA HIS A 346 -20.71 31.44 -2.72
C HIS A 346 -20.74 30.18 -1.83
N PRO A 347 -20.07 29.07 -2.21
CA PRO A 347 -20.17 27.82 -1.48
C PRO A 347 -19.59 27.94 -0.07
N SER A 348 -20.27 27.33 0.91
CA SER A 348 -19.78 27.27 2.29
C SER A 348 -18.54 26.38 2.41
N THR A 349 -17.82 26.46 3.53
CA THR A 349 -16.69 25.56 3.81
C THR A 349 -17.11 24.09 3.82
N GLU A 350 -18.33 23.80 4.32
CA GLU A 350 -18.89 22.45 4.35
C GLU A 350 -19.20 21.92 2.94
N ASP A 351 -19.69 22.79 2.05
CA ASP A 351 -19.95 22.42 0.66
C ASP A 351 -18.66 22.11 -0.08
N MET A 352 -17.61 22.90 0.16
CA MET A 352 -16.29 22.64 -0.39
C MET A 352 -15.71 21.31 0.12
N GLU A 353 -15.80 21.02 1.43
CA GLU A 353 -15.35 19.75 1.98
C GLU A 353 -16.13 18.56 1.41
N ARG A 354 -17.45 18.70 1.26
CA ARG A 354 -18.32 17.65 0.69
C ARG A 354 -17.95 17.40 -0.77
N LEU A 355 -17.79 18.45 -1.57
CA LEU A 355 -17.36 18.35 -2.95
C LEU A 355 -16.00 17.65 -3.05
N CYS A 356 -14.99 18.11 -2.31
CA CYS A 356 -13.65 17.52 -2.37
C CYS A 356 -13.69 16.02 -2.08
N LYS A 357 -14.47 15.59 -1.08
CA LYS A 357 -14.68 14.16 -0.78
C LYS A 357 -15.31 13.39 -1.94
N GLU A 358 -16.36 13.94 -2.56
CA GLU A 358 -17.02 13.32 -3.73
C GLU A 358 -16.07 13.22 -4.92
N LEU A 359 -15.37 14.30 -5.27
CA LEU A 359 -14.44 14.31 -6.40
C LEU A 359 -13.29 13.33 -6.18
N TRP A 360 -12.75 13.24 -4.96
CA TRP A 360 -11.73 12.25 -4.62
C TRP A 360 -12.21 10.81 -4.87
N ILE A 361 -13.43 10.48 -4.43
CA ILE A 361 -14.00 9.15 -4.62
C ILE A 361 -14.12 8.86 -6.12
N ILE A 362 -14.71 9.76 -6.91
CA ILE A 362 -14.91 9.57 -8.35
C ILE A 362 -13.57 9.46 -9.07
N MET A 363 -12.59 10.31 -8.74
CA MET A 363 -11.25 10.23 -9.30
C MET A 363 -10.60 8.87 -9.05
N THR A 364 -10.74 8.31 -7.84
CA THR A 364 -10.18 6.99 -7.54
C THR A 364 -10.91 5.84 -8.24
N THR A 365 -12.21 5.93 -8.47
CA THR A 365 -13.00 4.85 -9.07
C THR A 365 -12.98 4.85 -10.60
N CYS A 366 -13.04 6.04 -11.23
CA CYS A 366 -13.26 6.17 -12.67
C CYS A 366 -11.96 6.25 -13.49
N THR A 367 -10.84 6.60 -12.87
CA THR A 367 -9.58 6.80 -13.62
C THR A 367 -8.66 5.58 -13.64
N GLY A 368 -9.00 4.50 -12.92
CA GLY A 368 -8.15 3.30 -12.79
C GLY A 368 -6.77 3.58 -12.19
N SER A 369 -6.53 4.79 -11.69
CA SER A 369 -5.26 5.18 -11.07
C SER A 369 -5.14 4.48 -9.71
N PRO A 370 -3.94 3.98 -9.32
CA PRO A 370 -3.73 3.50 -7.96
C PRO A 370 -4.18 4.57 -6.95
N LEU A 371 -4.79 4.13 -5.85
CA LEU A 371 -5.37 4.99 -4.82
C LEU A 371 -4.41 6.13 -4.46
N SER A 372 -4.82 7.37 -4.71
CA SER A 372 -4.09 8.54 -4.22
C SER A 372 -4.07 8.50 -2.70
N LEU A 373 -2.89 8.73 -2.13
CA LEU A 373 -2.63 8.49 -0.72
C LEU A 373 -2.96 9.72 0.12
N VAL A 374 -3.65 10.70 -0.45
CA VAL A 374 -4.03 11.93 0.24
C VAL A 374 -5.56 12.04 0.42
N GLY A 375 -6.35 11.19 -0.23
CA GLY A 375 -7.82 11.20 -0.09
C GLY A 375 -8.35 10.72 1.28
N PRO A 376 -9.68 10.77 1.50
CA PRO A 376 -10.32 10.44 2.78
C PRO A 376 -10.02 9.03 3.34
N ALA A 377 -9.66 8.08 2.47
CA ALA A 377 -9.29 6.71 2.84
C ALA A 377 -7.83 6.58 3.34
N ALA A 378 -7.02 7.63 3.22
CA ALA A 378 -5.58 7.57 3.46
C ALA A 378 -5.16 7.86 4.90
N SER A 379 -6.08 8.31 5.76
CA SER A 379 -5.83 8.57 7.19
C SER A 379 -5.65 7.29 8.02
N VAL A 380 -6.10 6.14 7.51
CA VAL A 380 -6.08 4.84 8.21
C VAL A 380 -4.86 3.99 7.83
N ILE A 381 -4.17 4.33 6.75
CA ILE A 381 -3.09 3.54 6.18
C ILE A 381 -1.78 4.30 6.42
N GLY A 382 -0.72 3.62 6.86
CA GLY A 382 0.65 4.17 6.87
C GLY A 382 1.06 4.66 5.47
N ILE A 383 2.32 5.02 5.22
CA ILE A 383 2.71 5.45 3.86
C ILE A 383 2.60 4.23 2.92
N PRO A 384 1.57 4.12 2.06
CA PRO A 384 1.23 2.84 1.42
C PRO A 384 2.28 2.46 0.37
N GLN A 385 2.55 1.15 0.29
CA GLN A 385 3.53 0.53 -0.60
C GLN A 385 2.92 0.01 -1.92
N GLY A 386 1.73 0.50 -2.30
CA GLY A 386 1.06 0.16 -3.57
C GLY A 386 1.48 1.10 -4.70
N PRO A 387 1.68 0.60 -5.95
CA PRO A 387 2.52 1.22 -6.97
C PRO A 387 2.29 2.73 -7.09
N PRO A 388 3.36 3.54 -7.17
CA PRO A 388 3.21 4.98 -7.14
C PRO A 388 2.35 5.40 -8.32
N GLY A 389 1.46 6.36 -8.08
CA GLY A 389 0.68 6.94 -9.16
C GLY A 389 1.58 7.50 -10.26
N HIS A 390 1.02 7.63 -11.46
CA HIS A 390 1.73 8.07 -12.65
C HIS A 390 2.21 9.55 -12.59
N GLY A 391 1.88 10.29 -11.51
CA GLY A 391 2.26 11.71 -11.35
C GLY A 391 1.85 12.57 -12.54
N ILE A 392 2.69 13.52 -12.91
CA ILE A 392 2.49 14.43 -14.05
C ILE A 392 2.25 13.67 -15.38
N SER A 393 2.86 12.49 -15.59
CA SER A 393 2.70 11.75 -16.85
C SER A 393 1.24 11.34 -17.13
N LYS A 394 0.42 11.20 -16.08
CA LYS A 394 -1.01 10.88 -16.24
C LYS A 394 -1.82 12.02 -16.85
N LEU A 395 -1.34 13.25 -16.69
CA LEU A 395 -2.01 14.43 -17.24
C LEU A 395 -2.02 14.36 -18.77
N SER A 396 -1.10 13.65 -19.41
CA SER A 396 -1.10 13.44 -20.86
C SER A 396 -1.79 12.15 -21.31
N SER A 397 -2.33 11.34 -20.39
CA SER A 397 -2.98 10.07 -20.70
C SER A 397 -4.44 10.27 -21.13
N ASP A 398 -4.77 9.85 -22.35
CA ASP A 398 -6.14 9.91 -22.88
C ASP A 398 -7.12 9.08 -22.04
N ALA A 399 -6.69 7.90 -21.58
CA ALA A 399 -7.50 7.03 -20.72
C ALA A 399 -7.85 7.72 -19.39
N TRP A 400 -6.86 8.37 -18.77
CA TRP A 400 -7.07 9.12 -17.53
C TRP A 400 -7.99 10.33 -17.76
N ARG A 401 -7.75 11.09 -18.84
CA ARG A 401 -8.58 12.24 -19.24
C ARG A 401 -10.03 11.86 -19.54
N SER A 402 -10.25 10.70 -20.15
CA SER A 402 -11.61 10.17 -20.37
C SER A 402 -12.30 9.82 -19.06
N GLY A 403 -11.58 9.21 -18.10
CA GLY A 403 -12.14 8.90 -16.77
C GLY A 403 -12.48 10.15 -15.94
N MET A 404 -11.87 11.30 -16.23
CA MET A 404 -12.17 12.57 -15.55
C MET A 404 -13.49 13.20 -15.98
N GLN A 405 -14.13 12.75 -17.06
CA GLN A 405 -15.41 13.33 -17.52
C GLN A 405 -16.52 13.22 -16.46
N ASP A 406 -16.56 12.11 -15.71
CA ASP A 406 -17.51 11.93 -14.61
C ASP A 406 -17.28 12.94 -13.47
N VAL A 407 -16.00 13.26 -13.20
CA VAL A 407 -15.60 14.25 -12.18
C VAL A 407 -16.07 15.65 -12.60
N LEU A 408 -15.88 15.99 -13.87
CA LEU A 408 -16.29 17.29 -14.43
C LEU A 408 -17.82 17.45 -14.43
N LEU A 409 -18.55 16.39 -14.78
CA LEU A 409 -20.01 16.35 -14.74
C LEU A 409 -20.52 16.59 -13.31
N GLN A 410 -19.94 15.88 -12.33
CA GLN A 410 -20.31 16.04 -10.93
C GLN A 410 -20.04 17.46 -10.42
N LEU A 411 -18.87 18.03 -10.76
CA LEU A 411 -18.50 19.39 -10.40
C LEU A 411 -19.48 20.42 -10.95
N ALA A 412 -19.84 20.32 -12.23
CA ALA A 412 -20.81 21.21 -12.87
C ALA A 412 -22.21 21.07 -12.24
N SER A 413 -22.67 19.84 -12.00
CA SER A 413 -23.97 19.55 -11.41
C SER A 413 -24.10 20.12 -9.98
N ARG A 414 -23.05 19.96 -9.15
CA ARG A 414 -23.01 20.53 -7.80
C ARG A 414 -22.94 22.05 -7.80
N ALA A 415 -22.19 22.66 -8.71
CA ALA A 415 -22.12 24.12 -8.81
C ALA A 415 -23.51 24.71 -9.11
N LYS A 416 -24.26 24.08 -10.02
CA LYS A 416 -25.64 24.46 -10.35
C LYS A 416 -26.61 24.26 -9.19
N GLN A 417 -26.46 23.17 -8.42
CA GLN A 417 -27.26 22.94 -7.23
C GLN A 417 -27.11 24.08 -6.21
N ILE A 418 -25.87 24.51 -5.95
CA ILE A 418 -25.59 25.61 -5.02
C ILE A 418 -26.11 26.94 -5.58
N SER A 419 -25.94 27.19 -6.88
CA SER A 419 -26.45 28.40 -7.53
C SER A 419 -27.98 28.51 -7.46
N ASN A 420 -28.71 27.38 -7.42
CA ASN A 420 -30.17 27.36 -7.35
C ASN A 420 -30.71 27.51 -5.92
N GLY A 421 -29.85 27.54 -4.90
CA GLY A 421 -30.27 27.61 -3.49
C GLY A 421 -30.79 26.28 -2.92
N ASP A 422 -30.68 25.17 -3.65
CA ASP A 422 -31.12 23.84 -3.23
C ASP A 422 -30.11 23.20 -2.28
N ALA A 423 -30.09 23.65 -1.03
CA ALA A 423 -29.20 23.14 0.03
C ALA A 423 -29.59 21.75 0.56
N SER A 424 -30.65 21.11 0.03
CA SER A 424 -31.10 19.79 0.52
C SER A 424 -30.29 18.65 -0.10
N SER A 425 -29.61 17.89 0.77
CA SER A 425 -28.70 16.78 0.40
C SER A 425 -29.36 15.53 -0.20
N LEU A 426 -30.71 15.50 -0.26
CA LEU A 426 -31.50 14.32 -0.62
C LEU A 426 -32.00 14.33 -2.08
N SER A 427 -31.91 15.47 -2.78
CA SER A 427 -32.34 15.59 -4.18
C SER A 427 -31.20 15.24 -5.14
N PRO A 428 -31.46 14.54 -6.26
CA PRO A 428 -30.46 14.34 -7.30
C PRO A 428 -29.94 15.71 -7.77
N ALA A 429 -28.62 15.85 -7.88
CA ALA A 429 -28.04 17.09 -8.36
C ALA A 429 -28.55 17.38 -9.80
N PRO A 430 -28.94 18.63 -10.11
CA PRO A 430 -29.58 18.97 -11.36
C PRO A 430 -28.63 18.74 -12.54
N LEU A 431 -29.17 18.36 -13.70
CA LEU A 431 -28.37 18.22 -14.90
C LEU A 431 -27.77 19.59 -15.29
N PRO A 432 -26.43 19.67 -15.45
CA PRO A 432 -25.81 20.88 -15.97
C PRO A 432 -26.20 21.06 -17.44
N ASP A 433 -26.35 22.32 -17.82
CA ASP A 433 -26.57 22.72 -19.21
C ASP A 433 -25.35 22.42 -20.07
N ALA A 434 -25.59 22.23 -21.38
CA ALA A 434 -24.56 21.83 -22.33
C ALA A 434 -23.42 22.86 -22.41
N ASP A 435 -23.72 24.14 -22.21
CA ASP A 435 -22.72 25.21 -22.29
C ASP A 435 -21.84 25.25 -21.04
N THR A 436 -22.41 25.05 -19.85
CA THR A 436 -21.61 24.84 -18.62
C THR A 436 -20.69 23.63 -18.74
N LEU A 437 -21.17 22.51 -19.29
CA LEU A 437 -20.32 21.33 -19.49
C LEU A 437 -19.17 21.58 -20.49
N LYS A 438 -19.45 22.29 -21.59
CA LYS A 438 -18.40 22.69 -22.54
C LYS A 438 -17.37 23.59 -21.89
N LEU A 439 -17.80 24.56 -21.07
CA LEU A 439 -16.90 25.45 -20.34
C LEU A 439 -15.98 24.68 -19.39
N VAL A 440 -16.56 23.80 -18.56
CA VAL A 440 -15.80 22.98 -17.60
C VAL A 440 -14.81 22.06 -18.30
N THR A 441 -15.24 21.42 -19.39
CA THR A 441 -14.39 20.54 -20.19
C THR A 441 -13.24 21.31 -20.84
N SER A 442 -13.52 22.46 -21.45
CA SER A 442 -12.50 23.33 -22.04
C SER A 442 -11.51 23.83 -20.99
N TYR A 443 -12.01 24.28 -19.82
CA TYR A 443 -11.15 24.70 -18.72
C TYR A 443 -10.22 23.58 -18.25
N PHE A 444 -10.74 22.37 -18.07
CA PHE A 444 -9.95 21.20 -17.69
C PHE A 444 -8.89 20.87 -18.74
N GLN A 445 -9.26 20.85 -20.03
CA GLN A 445 -8.34 20.52 -21.11
C GLN A 445 -7.16 21.48 -21.18
N HIS A 446 -7.38 22.80 -21.02
CA HIS A 446 -6.33 23.81 -21.14
C HIS A 446 -5.49 23.97 -19.87
N ASN A 447 -6.09 23.81 -18.68
CA ASN A 447 -5.42 24.13 -17.42
C ASN A 447 -4.87 22.91 -16.68
N VAL A 448 -5.38 21.70 -16.93
CA VAL A 448 -4.84 20.46 -16.34
C VAL A 448 -3.82 19.86 -17.31
N GLN A 449 -2.69 20.57 -17.47
CA GLN A 449 -1.52 20.16 -18.25
C GLN A 449 -0.24 20.53 -17.49
N ALA A 450 0.84 19.80 -17.70
CA ALA A 450 2.11 20.01 -16.98
C ALA A 450 2.76 21.38 -17.27
N ASP A 451 2.57 21.87 -18.49
CA ASP A 451 3.10 23.12 -19.04
C ASP A 451 2.13 24.30 -18.87
N ALA A 452 0.89 24.05 -18.46
CA ALA A 452 -0.09 25.10 -18.23
C ALA A 452 0.37 26.05 -17.10
N LYS A 453 0.37 27.35 -17.39
CA LYS A 453 0.82 28.38 -16.43
C LYS A 453 0.00 28.38 -15.14
N LEU A 454 -1.31 28.14 -15.24
CA LEU A 454 -2.16 28.01 -14.05
C LEU A 454 -1.76 26.80 -13.21
N PHE A 455 -1.53 25.64 -13.83
CA PHE A 455 -1.09 24.44 -13.12
C PHE A 455 0.23 24.67 -12.38
N GLN A 456 1.24 25.23 -13.06
CA GLN A 456 2.54 25.55 -12.48
C GLN A 456 2.43 26.55 -11.32
N LEU A 457 1.56 27.56 -11.44
CA LEU A 457 1.31 28.53 -10.37
C LEU A 457 0.70 27.86 -9.14
N LEU A 458 -0.31 27.01 -9.33
CA LEU A 458 -0.97 26.29 -8.23
C LEU A 458 -0.03 25.28 -7.58
N GLN A 459 0.80 24.61 -8.38
CA GLN A 459 1.83 23.70 -7.90
C GLN A 459 2.88 24.44 -7.04
N LYS A 460 3.32 25.64 -7.47
CA LYS A 460 4.21 26.50 -6.68
C LYS A 460 3.58 26.90 -5.34
N ARG A 461 2.33 27.36 -5.35
CA ARG A 461 1.59 27.71 -4.12
C ARG A 461 1.42 26.52 -3.18
N LEU A 462 1.15 25.33 -3.73
CA LEU A 462 1.06 24.10 -2.95
C LEU A 462 2.41 23.75 -2.33
N ARG A 463 3.51 23.83 -3.09
CA ARG A 463 4.88 23.61 -2.59
C ARG A 463 5.20 24.52 -1.41
N GLU A 464 5.01 25.83 -1.54
CA GLU A 464 5.24 26.82 -0.47
C GLU A 464 4.39 26.53 0.78
N THR A 465 3.14 26.08 0.59
CA THR A 465 2.25 25.76 1.71
C THR A 465 2.68 24.47 2.42
N LEU A 466 3.14 23.47 1.65
CA LEU A 466 3.67 22.22 2.18
C LEU A 466 4.97 22.44 2.93
N GLU A 467 5.83 23.34 2.47
CA GLU A 467 7.09 23.68 3.13
C GLU A 467 6.86 24.15 4.56
N LEU A 468 5.98 25.13 4.76
CA LEU A 468 5.59 25.60 6.09
C LEU A 468 4.97 24.49 6.96
N ALA A 469 4.17 23.61 6.36
CA ALA A 469 3.57 22.49 7.07
C ALA A 469 4.61 21.45 7.51
N ILE A 470 5.59 21.15 6.65
CA ILE A 470 6.68 20.23 6.94
C ILE A 470 7.57 20.79 8.04
N GLU A 471 7.88 22.08 8.00
CA GLU A 471 8.64 22.75 9.07
C GLU A 471 7.91 22.68 10.41
N GLU A 472 6.60 22.92 10.44
CA GLU A 472 5.77 22.80 11.65
C GLU A 472 5.81 21.37 12.21
N GLU A 473 5.71 20.34 11.34
CA GLU A 473 5.78 18.95 11.75
C GLU A 473 7.20 18.52 12.19
N LEU A 474 8.25 18.98 11.51
CA LEU A 474 9.64 18.71 11.92
C LEU A 474 9.97 19.35 13.26
N ALA A 475 9.45 20.54 13.56
CA ALA A 475 9.60 21.18 14.86
C ALA A 475 8.96 20.34 15.98
N LYS A 476 7.73 19.84 15.75
CA LYS A 476 7.05 18.93 16.71
C LYS A 476 7.86 17.65 16.94
N GLU A 477 8.45 17.09 15.90
CA GLU A 477 9.27 15.87 16.03
C GLU A 477 10.59 16.14 16.78
N LYS A 478 11.19 17.32 16.58
CA LYS A 478 12.39 17.73 17.33
C LYS A 478 12.13 17.80 18.84
N GLU A 479 10.96 18.29 19.25
CA GLU A 479 10.55 18.34 20.66
C GLU A 479 10.32 16.94 21.26
N ARG A 480 9.77 16.01 20.48
CA ARG A 480 9.45 14.64 20.94
C ARG A 480 10.67 13.70 20.93
N GLY A 481 11.74 14.08 20.26
CA GLY A 481 12.97 13.29 20.13
C GLY A 481 13.01 12.41 18.87
N PRO A 482 14.19 11.83 18.56
CA PRO A 482 14.37 11.06 17.33
C PRO A 482 13.43 9.85 17.29
N LEU A 483 12.85 9.60 16.11
CA LEU A 483 11.87 8.54 15.85
C LEU A 483 10.53 8.63 16.58
N ALA A 484 10.19 9.78 17.20
CA ALA A 484 8.91 9.93 17.90
C ALA A 484 7.69 9.61 17.02
N PHE A 485 7.73 9.92 15.73
CA PHE A 485 6.66 9.59 14.78
C PHE A 485 6.36 8.10 14.63
N ILE A 486 7.28 7.21 15.02
CA ILE A 486 7.03 5.78 14.96
C ILE A 486 6.18 5.35 16.19
N GLY A 487 5.84 6.24 17.14
CA GLY A 487 5.19 5.94 18.43
C GLY A 487 3.97 5.01 18.40
N TRP A 488 3.36 4.78 17.22
CA TRP A 488 2.48 3.64 16.95
C TRP A 488 3.06 2.26 17.33
N TRP A 489 4.38 2.07 17.44
CA TRP A 489 4.99 0.84 17.95
C TRP A 489 4.87 0.71 19.47
N GLN A 490 4.83 1.85 20.18
CA GLN A 490 4.62 1.89 21.62
C GLN A 490 3.12 1.77 21.86
N SER A 491 2.58 0.57 21.71
CA SER A 491 1.29 0.27 22.31
C SER A 491 1.39 0.63 23.80
N SER A 492 0.55 1.55 24.28
CA SER A 492 0.52 1.98 25.67
C SER A 492 0.64 0.79 26.60
N ARG A 493 1.79 0.63 27.25
CA ARG A 493 1.88 -0.12 28.51
C ARG A 493 1.23 0.78 29.55
N GLU A 494 -0.09 0.81 29.60
CA GLU A 494 -0.73 1.13 30.86
C GLU A 494 -0.55 -0.09 31.78
N PRO A 495 0.13 0.04 32.92
CA PRO A 495 0.09 -0.99 33.93
C PRO A 495 -1.32 -1.00 34.52
N GLY A 496 -2.19 -1.82 33.96
CA GLY A 496 -3.49 -2.11 34.56
C GLY A 496 -3.25 -2.72 35.94
N THR A 497 -3.36 -1.92 36.98
CA THR A 497 -3.47 -2.36 38.36
C THR A 497 -4.69 -3.29 38.45
N MET A 498 -4.44 -4.59 38.55
CA MET A 498 -5.46 -5.58 38.86
C MET A 498 -5.94 -5.35 40.29
N THR A 499 -7.06 -4.65 40.44
CA THR A 499 -7.86 -4.73 41.65
C THR A 499 -8.75 -5.97 41.55
N ALA A 500 -8.49 -6.96 42.39
CA ALA A 500 -9.33 -8.13 42.56
C ALA A 500 -10.74 -7.71 43.01
N GLY A 501 -11.76 -8.17 42.29
CA GLY A 501 -13.16 -7.83 42.58
C GLY A 501 -14.15 -8.83 41.99
N SER A 502 -14.34 -9.92 42.73
CA SER A 502 -15.50 -10.82 42.83
C SER A 502 -16.42 -11.09 41.61
N ALA A 503 -16.52 -12.39 41.31
CA ALA A 503 -17.48 -13.01 40.41
C ALA A 503 -18.95 -12.60 40.62
N ARG A 504 -19.68 -12.45 39.51
CA ARG A 504 -21.07 -12.94 39.39
C ARG A 504 -21.41 -13.36 37.96
N ARG A 505 -22.15 -14.45 37.93
CA ARG A 505 -22.51 -15.38 36.84
C ARG A 505 -23.68 -14.83 36.02
N GLY A 506 -23.69 -15.06 34.71
CA GLY A 506 -24.84 -14.76 33.85
C GLY A 506 -24.66 -15.25 32.41
N SER A 507 -25.00 -16.52 32.18
CA SER A 507 -25.03 -17.19 30.87
C SER A 507 -26.36 -16.93 30.18
N VAL A 508 -26.37 -16.54 28.90
CA VAL A 508 -27.49 -16.84 27.98
C VAL A 508 -26.92 -17.24 26.61
N VAL A 509 -27.20 -18.50 26.27
CA VAL A 509 -27.03 -19.14 24.98
C VAL A 509 -28.23 -18.79 24.09
N ALA A 510 -28.00 -18.49 22.81
CA ALA A 510 -29.04 -18.60 21.79
C ALA A 510 -28.44 -19.18 20.49
N ASN A 511 -28.69 -20.47 20.30
CA ASN A 511 -28.55 -21.19 19.04
C ASN A 511 -29.53 -20.60 18.00
N ASN A 512 -29.12 -20.53 16.73
CA ASN A 512 -30.04 -20.91 15.67
C ASN A 512 -29.33 -21.53 14.47
N LYS A 513 -29.70 -22.76 14.17
CA LYS A 513 -29.33 -23.52 12.97
C LYS A 513 -30.32 -23.16 11.86
N ASN A 514 -29.84 -23.04 10.63
CA ASN A 514 -30.52 -23.56 9.44
C ASN A 514 -29.54 -23.54 8.26
N GLY A 515 -29.31 -24.71 7.68
CA GLY A 515 -28.57 -24.88 6.43
C GLY A 515 -29.50 -25.28 5.29
N ALA A 516 -29.18 -24.81 4.08
CA ALA A 516 -29.58 -25.42 2.82
C ALA A 516 -28.54 -25.07 1.73
N ARG A 517 -28.30 -26.03 0.84
CA ARG A 517 -27.16 -26.22 -0.07
C ARG A 517 -27.20 -25.44 -1.40
N LEU A 518 -26.01 -24.98 -1.78
CA LEU A 518 -25.28 -25.01 -3.08
C LEU A 518 -25.95 -24.69 -4.43
N GLY A 519 -25.36 -23.69 -5.10
CA GLY A 519 -25.27 -23.52 -6.56
C GLY A 519 -23.96 -22.77 -6.88
N ALA A 520 -23.18 -23.29 -7.83
CA ALA A 520 -21.81 -22.90 -8.15
C ALA A 520 -21.71 -21.58 -8.94
N GLU A 521 -20.70 -20.76 -8.64
CA GLU A 521 -19.92 -19.93 -9.59
C GLU A 521 -18.78 -19.24 -8.82
N LEU A 522 -17.54 -19.67 -9.10
CA LEU A 522 -16.30 -19.11 -8.56
C LEU A 522 -15.68 -18.19 -9.63
N MET A 523 -15.09 -17.08 -9.16
CA MET A 523 -14.25 -16.11 -9.87
C MET A 523 -14.97 -14.97 -10.64
N ALA A 524 -15.26 -13.87 -9.94
CA ALA A 524 -15.19 -12.53 -10.51
C ALA A 524 -15.05 -11.46 -9.41
N SER A 525 -14.06 -10.58 -9.59
CA SER A 525 -13.92 -9.21 -9.05
C SER A 525 -14.98 -8.73 -8.03
N SER A 526 -14.60 -8.61 -6.76
CA SER A 526 -15.43 -7.96 -5.75
C SER A 526 -15.19 -6.45 -5.69
N THR A 527 -15.92 -5.70 -6.52
CA THR A 527 -16.33 -4.31 -6.24
C THR A 527 -17.66 -4.34 -5.48
N PRO A 528 -17.86 -3.53 -4.42
CA PRO A 528 -19.12 -3.56 -3.68
C PRO A 528 -20.22 -2.81 -4.45
N ALA A 529 -21.16 -3.56 -5.03
CA ALA A 529 -22.38 -3.01 -5.60
C ALA A 529 -23.41 -2.69 -4.49
N ARG A 530 -23.89 -1.44 -4.49
CA ARG A 530 -24.97 -0.92 -3.62
C ARG A 530 -26.28 -1.66 -3.89
N GLY A 531 -26.87 -2.26 -2.86
CA GLY A 531 -28.22 -2.80 -2.91
C GLY A 531 -29.29 -1.70 -2.92
N HIS A 532 -30.05 -1.63 -4.02
CA HIS A 532 -31.38 -0.99 -4.06
C HIS A 532 -32.38 -1.85 -3.28
N LYS A 533 -33.10 -1.27 -2.31
CA LYS A 533 -34.37 -1.83 -1.81
C LYS A 533 -35.54 -1.04 -2.40
N ARG A 534 -36.38 -1.76 -3.15
CA ARG A 534 -37.68 -1.32 -3.67
C ARG A 534 -38.68 -1.18 -2.52
N SER A 535 -39.57 -0.20 -2.70
CA SER A 535 -40.78 0.06 -1.90
C SER A 535 -41.85 -1.00 -2.11
N LEU A 536 -42.64 -1.25 -1.06
CA LEU A 536 -44.03 -1.73 -0.96
C LEU A 536 -44.19 -2.02 0.55
N GLY A 537 -45.03 -1.38 1.37
CA GLY A 537 -46.34 -0.78 1.17
C GLY A 537 -47.35 -1.67 1.89
N ASP A 538 -47.60 -1.46 3.20
CA ASP A 538 -48.95 -1.54 3.77
C ASP A 538 -49.05 -0.94 5.20
N ARG A 539 -50.25 -0.47 5.52
CA ARG A 539 -50.72 0.23 6.72
C ARG A 539 -50.90 -0.70 7.93
N ASP A 540 -50.69 -0.20 9.15
CA ASP A 540 -51.77 0.22 10.05
C ASP A 540 -51.27 0.77 11.40
N GLN A 541 -52.17 1.50 12.05
CA GLN A 541 -52.13 2.27 13.31
C GLN A 541 -51.63 1.42 14.52
N ASP A 542 -51.11 1.91 15.65
CA ASP A 542 -51.67 2.95 16.52
C ASP A 542 -50.76 3.23 17.77
N VAL A 543 -50.99 4.38 18.42
CA VAL A 543 -50.69 4.76 19.84
C VAL A 543 -49.24 5.04 20.28
N GLY A 544 -49.03 6.28 20.74
CA GLY A 544 -47.74 6.86 21.09
C GLY A 544 -47.30 6.79 22.55
N CYS A 545 -46.09 7.32 22.79
CA CYS A 545 -45.68 7.86 24.09
C CYS A 545 -44.55 8.88 23.86
N ALA A 546 -44.77 10.11 24.32
CA ALA A 546 -43.85 11.23 24.21
C ALA A 546 -42.73 11.14 25.26
N SER A 547 -41.50 11.52 24.88
CA SER A 547 -40.47 11.97 25.81
C SER A 547 -39.63 13.10 25.20
N SER A 548 -39.31 14.07 26.06
CA SER A 548 -38.97 15.48 25.80
C SER A 548 -37.56 15.73 25.22
N PRO A 549 -37.31 16.84 24.48
CA PRO A 549 -36.02 17.14 23.85
C PRO A 549 -35.22 18.19 24.63
N ASP A 550 -34.64 17.86 25.79
CA ASP A 550 -33.81 18.84 26.55
C ASP A 550 -32.31 18.51 26.62
N HIS A 551 -31.85 17.38 26.07
CA HIS A 551 -30.41 17.03 26.07
C HIS A 551 -29.63 17.43 24.81
N ALA A 552 -30.31 17.74 23.68
CA ALA A 552 -29.65 18.03 22.41
C ALA A 552 -29.23 19.51 22.24
N VAL A 553 -29.69 20.41 23.11
CA VAL A 553 -29.42 21.86 23.01
C VAL A 553 -28.16 22.27 23.80
N ALA A 554 -27.76 21.48 24.80
CA ALA A 554 -26.57 21.75 25.61
C ALA A 554 -25.25 21.49 24.84
N GLU A 555 -25.17 20.41 24.05
CA GLU A 555 -23.98 20.10 23.24
C GLU A 555 -23.75 21.10 22.08
N LYS A 556 -24.82 21.73 21.59
CA LYS A 556 -24.72 22.70 20.47
C LYS A 556 -24.21 24.07 20.92
N ARG A 557 -24.42 24.46 22.19
CA ARG A 557 -23.90 25.71 22.76
C ARG A 557 -22.41 25.65 23.13
N GLN A 558 -21.90 24.50 23.58
CA GLN A 558 -20.46 24.34 23.85
C GLN A 558 -19.58 24.36 22.59
N ARG A 559 -20.13 24.00 21.42
CA ARG A 559 -19.43 24.13 20.12
C ARG A 559 -19.39 25.56 19.57
N THR A 560 -20.36 26.41 19.92
CA THR A 560 -20.37 27.82 19.47
C THR A 560 -19.54 28.74 20.38
N GLU A 561 -19.42 28.45 21.68
CA GLU A 561 -18.57 29.24 22.59
C GLU A 561 -17.06 28.95 22.42
N SER A 562 -16.70 27.74 21.97
CA SER A 562 -15.31 27.39 21.58
C SER A 562 -14.87 28.00 20.24
N ALA A 563 -15.81 28.39 19.37
CA ALA A 563 -15.51 29.06 18.11
C ALA A 563 -15.25 30.58 18.28
N LEU A 564 -15.85 31.21 19.29
CA LEU A 564 -15.69 32.65 19.57
C LEU A 564 -14.47 32.97 20.46
N SER A 565 -13.91 31.97 21.14
CA SER A 565 -12.70 32.10 21.98
C SER A 565 -11.38 31.81 21.22
N SER A 566 -11.46 31.35 19.97
CA SER A 566 -10.30 31.04 19.09
C SER A 566 -9.74 32.26 18.34
N ALA A 567 -10.44 33.40 18.32
CA ALA A 567 -10.06 34.56 17.51
C ALA A 567 -8.76 35.28 17.97
N ASN A 568 -8.19 34.92 19.12
CA ASN A 568 -7.01 35.58 19.70
C ASN A 568 -5.75 34.69 19.86
N SER A 569 -5.70 33.50 19.25
CA SER A 569 -4.42 32.78 19.12
C SER A 569 -3.68 33.25 17.86
N PRO A 570 -2.35 33.46 17.90
CA PRO A 570 -1.60 33.75 16.70
C PRO A 570 -1.78 32.58 15.73
N ARG A 571 -2.41 32.83 14.57
CA ARG A 571 -2.59 31.83 13.52
C ARG A 571 -1.21 31.30 13.12
N SER A 572 -1.06 29.98 13.03
CA SER A 572 0.23 29.41 12.60
C SER A 572 0.58 29.90 11.18
N PRO A 573 1.87 30.05 10.83
CA PRO A 573 2.28 30.45 9.47
C PRO A 573 1.63 29.57 8.38
N PHE A 574 1.48 28.27 8.67
CA PHE A 574 0.80 27.32 7.81
C PHE A 574 -0.70 27.64 7.63
N GLU A 575 -1.43 27.94 8.70
CA GLU A 575 -2.85 28.31 8.60
C GLU A 575 -3.07 29.62 7.82
N ALA A 576 -2.18 30.59 8.01
CA ALA A 576 -2.18 31.82 7.23
C ALA A 576 -1.91 31.56 5.74
N ALA A 577 -0.97 30.66 5.41
CA ALA A 577 -0.68 30.27 4.03
C ALA A 577 -1.83 29.51 3.37
N LEU A 578 -2.50 28.60 4.10
CA LEU A 578 -3.70 27.89 3.61
C LEU A 578 -4.80 28.88 3.20
N LEU A 579 -5.05 29.90 4.03
CA LEU A 579 -6.02 30.95 3.75
C LEU A 579 -5.59 31.79 2.54
N ARG A 580 -4.35 32.29 2.54
CA ARG A 580 -3.78 33.11 1.44
C ARG A 580 -3.85 32.40 0.09
N ASN A 581 -3.55 31.11 0.08
CA ASN A 581 -3.53 30.29 -1.12
C ASN A 581 -4.89 29.65 -1.43
N GLY A 582 -5.93 29.83 -0.60
CA GLY A 582 -7.26 29.27 -0.86
C GLY A 582 -7.34 27.74 -0.77
N LEU A 583 -6.42 27.11 -0.04
CA LEU A 583 -6.28 25.66 0.15
C LEU A 583 -7.03 25.15 1.40
N THR A 584 -7.84 25.98 2.05
CA THR A 584 -8.54 25.63 3.31
C THR A 584 -9.38 24.36 3.22
N ALA A 585 -10.08 24.15 2.10
CA ALA A 585 -10.89 22.95 1.85
C ALA A 585 -10.07 21.66 1.70
N LEU A 586 -8.78 21.79 1.37
CA LEU A 586 -7.81 20.70 1.22
C LEU A 586 -6.82 20.65 2.40
N SER A 587 -7.12 21.32 3.51
CA SER A 587 -6.20 21.46 4.63
C SER A 587 -5.81 20.12 5.27
N LYS A 588 -6.74 19.17 5.34
CA LYS A 588 -6.51 17.82 5.89
C LYS A 588 -5.55 17.03 5.01
N GLU A 589 -5.77 17.10 3.71
CA GLU A 589 -5.01 16.49 2.65
C GLU A 589 -3.57 17.02 2.58
N VAL A 590 -3.42 18.35 2.59
CA VAL A 590 -2.11 19.03 2.60
C VAL A 590 -1.33 18.66 3.87
N ARG A 591 -1.98 18.68 5.05
CA ARG A 591 -1.35 18.29 6.32
C ARG A 591 -0.94 16.81 6.33
N LEU A 592 -1.74 15.93 5.73
CA LEU A 592 -1.42 14.50 5.63
C LEU A 592 -0.17 14.27 4.76
N LEU A 593 -0.10 14.91 3.58
CA LEU A 593 1.08 14.82 2.70
C LEU A 593 2.33 15.39 3.39
N ALA A 594 2.20 16.59 3.99
CA ALA A 594 3.30 17.23 4.73
C ALA A 594 3.81 16.35 5.87
N GLY A 595 2.91 15.79 6.69
CA GLY A 595 3.28 14.89 7.79
C GLY A 595 4.02 13.63 7.31
N ARG A 596 3.71 13.10 6.13
CA ARG A 596 4.43 11.94 5.57
C ARG A 596 5.81 12.33 5.04
N ILE A 597 5.93 13.46 4.37
CA ILE A 597 7.22 14.00 3.92
C ILE A 597 8.10 14.30 5.14
N ALA A 598 7.54 14.93 6.18
CA ALA A 598 8.24 15.24 7.42
C ALA A 598 8.75 13.99 8.15
N LYS A 599 8.00 12.88 8.14
CA LYS A 599 8.48 11.59 8.69
C LYS A 599 9.70 11.06 7.94
N VAL A 600 9.66 11.09 6.61
CA VAL A 600 10.80 10.67 5.77
C VAL A 600 12.00 11.58 6.02
N ALA A 601 11.79 12.90 6.03
CA ALA A 601 12.82 13.89 6.33
C ALA A 601 13.43 13.67 7.72
N SER A 602 12.61 13.53 8.77
CA SER A 602 13.04 13.33 10.15
C SER A 602 13.90 12.06 10.31
N PHE A 603 13.47 10.95 9.71
CA PHE A 603 14.25 9.72 9.71
C PHE A 603 15.58 9.89 8.97
N ASN A 604 15.54 10.47 7.76
CA ASN A 604 16.71 10.71 6.93
C ASN A 604 17.75 11.60 7.65
N ILE A 605 17.30 12.72 8.22
CA ILE A 605 18.12 13.61 9.03
C ILE A 605 18.71 12.86 10.23
N SER A 606 17.92 12.04 10.92
CA SER A 606 18.40 11.27 12.08
C SER A 606 19.54 10.29 11.71
N VAL A 607 19.49 9.70 10.52
CA VAL A 607 20.56 8.81 10.03
C VAL A 607 21.80 9.61 9.61
N TYR A 608 21.62 10.66 8.80
CA TYR A 608 22.66 11.31 8.01
C TYR A 608 23.09 12.71 8.51
N ARG A 609 22.54 13.23 9.61
CA ARG A 609 22.84 14.58 10.14
C ARG A 609 24.34 14.92 10.17
N PRO A 610 25.25 14.08 10.71
CA PRO A 610 26.67 14.42 10.74
C PRO A 610 27.29 14.63 9.35
N LEU A 611 26.79 13.90 8.34
CA LEU A 611 27.23 14.07 6.95
C LEU A 611 26.72 15.40 6.39
N TYR A 612 25.46 15.73 6.64
CA TYR A 612 24.86 16.98 6.17
C TYR A 612 25.51 18.21 6.80
N GLU A 613 25.72 18.20 8.11
CA GLU A 613 26.43 19.27 8.81
C GLU A 613 27.85 19.47 8.26
N ALA A 614 28.58 18.38 8.00
CA ALA A 614 29.93 18.45 7.43
C ALA A 614 29.96 19.04 6.00
N ILE A 615 28.92 18.82 5.20
CA ILE A 615 28.78 19.40 3.86
C ILE A 615 28.41 20.88 3.97
N LEU A 616 27.43 21.23 4.80
CA LEU A 616 26.97 22.61 4.98
C LEU A 616 28.08 23.53 5.51
N VAL A 617 28.95 23.04 6.40
CA VAL A 617 30.11 23.80 6.90
C VAL A 617 31.11 24.15 5.78
N ARG A 618 31.16 23.36 4.70
CA ARG A 618 32.08 23.57 3.58
C ARG A 618 31.49 24.47 2.49
N LEU A 619 30.24 24.88 2.61
CA LEU A 619 29.63 25.80 1.66
C LEU A 619 30.40 27.12 1.67
N PRO A 620 30.80 27.64 0.50
CA PRO A 620 31.41 28.95 0.44
C PRO A 620 30.44 29.99 1.01
N PRO A 621 30.91 30.98 1.80
CA PRO A 621 30.07 32.10 2.19
C PRO A 621 29.58 32.78 0.90
N SER A 622 28.28 33.07 0.81
CA SER A 622 27.67 33.68 -0.36
C SER A 622 28.51 34.88 -0.80
N SER A 623 29.16 34.77 -1.96
CA SER A 623 29.88 35.89 -2.54
C SER A 623 28.84 36.96 -2.81
N SER A 624 28.91 38.07 -2.08
CA SER A 624 28.34 39.34 -2.50
C SER A 624 28.63 39.49 -4.00
N ALA A 625 27.58 39.70 -4.80
CA ALA A 625 27.69 39.92 -6.23
C ALA A 625 28.86 40.86 -6.54
N PRO A 626 29.73 40.58 -7.54
CA PRO A 626 30.67 41.59 -7.99
C PRO A 626 29.83 42.70 -8.60
N GLY A 627 29.89 43.89 -7.99
CA GLY A 627 29.30 45.09 -8.55
C GLY A 627 29.93 45.38 -9.92
N ALA A 628 29.07 45.57 -10.92
CA ALA A 628 29.30 46.39 -12.10
C ALA A 628 27.93 46.76 -12.69
#